data_AF-A0A482T976-F1
#
_entry.id   AF-A0A482T976-F1
#
_cell.length_a   1.000
_cell.length_b   1.000
_cell.length_c   1.000
_cell.angle_alpha   90.00
_cell.angle_beta   90.00
_cell.angle_gamma   90.00
#
_symmetry.space_group_name_H-M   'P 1'
#
loop_
_entity.id
_entity.type
_entity.pdbx_description
1 polymer ?
#
loop_
_entity_poly.entity_id
_entity_poly.type
_entity_poly.pdbx_seq_one_letter_code
_entity_poly.pdbx_strand_id
1 'polypeptide(L)' 'MSPEMADEIDREAEKHGMNASQYVRQVLREHDTTPFNCEDTVLCVDENSEERRNEGAA' A
#
# COMPACT_ATOMS: atom_id res chain seq x y z
N MET A 1 -0.33 18.01 6.18
CA MET A 1 0.98 17.36 6.00
C MET A 1 1.93 18.43 5.49
N SER A 2 3.15 18.51 6.02
CA SER A 2 4.14 19.43 5.45
C SER A 2 4.57 18.92 4.06
N PRO A 3 4.96 19.80 3.13
CA PRO A 3 5.43 19.38 1.81
C PRO A 3 6.62 18.42 1.88
N GLU A 4 7.54 18.66 2.82
CA GLU A 4 8.71 17.80 3.04
C GLU A 4 8.32 16.38 3.47
N MET A 5 7.28 16.24 4.30
CA MET A 5 6.76 14.93 4.73
C MET A 5 6.04 14.21 3.59
N ALA A 6 5.35 14.94 2.71
CA ALA A 6 4.70 14.35 1.54
C ALA A 6 5.75 13.81 0.55
N ASP A 7 6.80 14.59 0.28
CA ASP A 7 7.91 14.16 -0.59
C ASP A 7 8.62 12.92 -0.05
N GLU A 8 8.78 12.80 1.27
CA GLU A 8 9.37 11.64 1.90
C GLU A 8 8.48 10.40 1.77
N ILE A 9 7.17 10.55 2.00
CA ILE A 9 6.18 9.47 1.81
C ILE A 9 6.16 8.99 0.37
N ASP A 10 6.19 9.91 -0.61
CA ASP A 10 6.19 9.56 -2.02
C ASP A 10 7.46 8.79 -2.41
N ARG A 11 8.64 9.24 -1.94
CA ARG A 11 9.91 8.53 -2.18
C ARG A 11 9.94 7.13 -1.58
N GLU A 12 9.46 6.96 -0.36
CA GLU A 12 9.40 5.62 0.24
C GLU A 12 8.36 4.75 -0.45
N ALA A 13 7.19 5.28 -0.79
CA ALA A 13 6.16 4.55 -1.53
C ALA A 13 6.70 4.02 -2.87
N GLU A 14 7.44 4.85 -3.62
CA GLU A 14 8.10 4.45 -4.88
C GLU A 14 9.08 3.29 -4.70
N LYS A 15 9.91 3.28 -3.64
CA LYS A 15 10.85 2.18 -3.36
C LYS A 15 10.14 0.84 -3.15
N HIS A 16 8.92 0.89 -2.64
CA HIS A 16 8.09 -0.28 -2.36
C HIS A 16 7.10 -0.60 -3.48
N GLY A 17 7.12 0.13 -4.60
CA GLY A 17 6.17 -0.05 -5.71
C GLY A 17 4.72 0.26 -5.33
N MET A 18 4.53 1.08 -4.29
CA MET A 18 3.22 1.45 -3.75
C MET A 18 2.88 2.90 -4.10
N ASN A 19 1.59 3.24 -4.09
CA ASN A 19 1.19 4.64 -4.01
C ASN A 19 1.25 5.15 -2.56
N ALA A 20 1.33 6.47 -2.37
CA ALA A 20 1.43 7.11 -1.07
C ALA A 20 0.37 6.63 -0.07
N SER A 21 -0.88 6.49 -0.51
CA SER A 21 -1.99 6.05 0.36
C SER A 21 -1.88 4.60 0.81
N GLN A 22 -1.37 3.71 -0.05
CA GLN A 22 -1.08 2.31 0.27
C GLN A 22 0.07 2.23 1.27
N TYR A 23 1.14 2.99 1.03
CA TYR A 23 2.31 3.02 1.91
C TYR A 23 1.95 3.53 3.31
N VAL A 24 1.24 4.66 3.42
CA VAL A 24 0.79 5.20 4.71
C VAL A 24 -0.09 4.21 5.46
N ARG A 25 -1.02 3.53 4.76
CA ARG A 25 -1.87 2.51 5.38
C ARG A 25 -1.05 1.32 5.88
N GLN A 26 -0.01 0.92 5.14
CA GLN A 26 0.87 -0.19 5.52
C GLN A 26 1.71 0.16 6.75
N VAL A 27 2.32 1.34 6.78
CA VAL A 27 3.08 1.84 7.94
C VAL A 27 2.21 1.92 9.19
N LEU A 28 0.96 2.39 9.03
CA LEU A 28 -0.03 2.42 10.12
C LEU A 28 -0.59 1.04 10.48
N ARG A 29 -0.32 -0.01 9.72
CA ARG A 29 -0.72 -1.39 10.07
C ARG A 29 0.40 -2.11 10.82
N GLU A 30 1.63 -1.93 10.38
CA GLU A 30 2.82 -2.57 10.96
C GLU A 30 3.23 -1.96 12.31
N HIS A 31 2.74 -0.77 12.64
CA HIS A 31 3.06 -0.13 13.90
C HIS A 31 2.28 -0.79 15.05
N ASP A 32 2.96 -1.56 15.91
CA ASP A 32 2.36 -2.40 16.98
C ASP A 32 1.40 -1.68 17.94
N THR A 33 1.45 -0.34 18.01
CA THR A 33 0.60 0.45 18.91
C THR A 33 -0.57 1.14 18.22
N THR A 34 -0.92 0.80 16.97
CA THR A 34 -2.05 1.49 16.35
C THR A 34 -3.36 1.02 16.99
N PRO A 35 -4.31 1.93 17.25
CA PRO A 35 -5.61 1.57 17.79
C PRO A 35 -6.52 0.87 16.77
N PHE A 36 -6.04 0.69 15.54
CA PHE A 36 -6.80 0.08 14.46
C PHE A 36 -6.57 -1.43 14.47
N ASN A 37 -7.62 -2.18 14.75
CA ASN A 37 -7.61 -3.63 14.58
C ASN A 37 -7.61 -3.95 13.07
N CYS A 38 -6.42 -4.03 12.50
CA CYS A 38 -6.23 -4.28 11.08
C CYS A 38 -6.05 -5.77 10.84
N GLU A 39 -6.93 -6.38 10.04
CA GLU A 39 -6.72 -7.75 9.56
C GLU A 39 -5.41 -7.84 8.76
N ASP A 40 -4.63 -8.90 8.99
CA ASP A 40 -3.42 -9.29 8.25
C ASP A 40 -3.75 -9.53 6.77
N THR A 41 -3.95 -8.45 6.03
CA THR A 41 -4.12 -8.49 4.59
C THR A 41 -2.73 -8.44 3.97
N VAL A 42 -2.20 -9.61 3.62
CA VAL A 42 -0.95 -9.74 2.86
C VAL A 42 -1.15 -9.13 1.47
N LEU A 43 -0.61 -7.93 1.25
CA LEU A 43 -0.59 -7.26 -0.06
C LEU A 43 0.60 -7.74 -0.90
N CYS A 44 0.91 -9.04 -0.88
CA CYS A 44 1.83 -9.61 -1.84
C CYS A 44 1.11 -9.69 -3.19
N VAL A 45 1.22 -8.63 -3.99
CA VAL A 45 1.10 -8.79 -5.43
C VAL A 45 2.41 -9.43 -5.86
N ASP A 46 2.40 -10.74 -6.08
CA ASP A 46 3.48 -11.39 -6.82
C ASP A 46 3.62 -10.65 -8.16
N GLU A 47 4.84 -10.26 -8.52
CA GLU A 47 5.14 -9.57 -9.80
C GLU A 47 4.77 -10.45 -11.03
N ASN A 48 4.29 -11.67 -10.80
CA ASN A 48 3.83 -12.64 -11.77
C ASN A 48 2.30 -12.74 -11.92
N SER A 49 1.52 -11.92 -11.20
CA SER A 49 0.07 -11.89 -11.42
C SER A 49 -0.24 -11.06 -12.65
N GLU A 50 -0.37 -11.72 -13.81
CA GLU A 50 -1.03 -11.15 -14.97
C GLU A 50 -2.33 -10.46 -14.54
N GLU A 51 -2.49 -9.18 -14.88
CA GLU A 51 -3.77 -8.49 -14.78
C GLU A 51 -4.79 -9.26 -15.64
N ARG A 52 -5.48 -10.23 -15.05
CA ARG A 52 -6.76 -10.69 -15.59
C ARG A 52 -7.75 -9.56 -15.40
N ARG A 53 -7.78 -8.66 -16.37
CA ARG A 53 -8.97 -7.88 -16.68
C ARG A 53 -10.09 -8.91 -16.83
N ASN A 54 -11.04 -8.89 -15.90
CA ASN A 54 -12.29 -9.61 -16.06
C ASN A 54 -13.05 -9.00 -17.25
N GLU A 55 -12.67 -9.38 -18.46
CA GLU A 55 -13.57 -9.34 -19.60
C GLU A 55 -14.49 -10.55 -19.47
N GLY A 56 -15.72 -10.29 -19.03
CA GLY A 56 -16.86 -11.16 -19.28
C GLY A 56 -17.71 -11.47 -18.04
N ALA A 57 -18.93 -10.96 -18.04
CA ALA A 57 -20.09 -11.75 -17.63
C ALA A 57 -21.37 -11.22 -18.31
N ALA A 58 -21.80 -11.99 -19.32
CA ALA A 58 -23.15 -12.18 -19.88
C ALA A 58 -23.93 -10.98 -20.44
#